data_AF-R1EEY0-F1
#
_entry.id   AF-R1EEY0-F1
#
_cell.length_a   1.000
_cell.length_b   1.000
_cell.length_c   1.000
_cell.angle_alpha   90.00
_cell.angle_beta   90.00
_cell.angle_gamma   90.00
#
_symmetry.space_group_name_H-M   'P 1'
#
loop_
_entity.id
_entity.type
_entity.pdbx_description
1 polymer ?
#
loop_
_entity_poly.entity_id
_entity_poly.type
_entity_poly.pdbx_seq_one_letter_code
_entity_poly.pdbx_strand_id
1 'polypeptide(L)'
;TRASLNGNRRSVLIGINYSGLSSPSELRGCVNDVKRMRPFVERLGFPSNEGSQMVLLDDGSTPLAPTMANIRGAIAWLVEGAAAGDALFFQYSGHGGRIQGSDGFHETLCPLDMASEGQLLDTELFETLVAPLPSGCRLTVILDSCHSAGALNLPFLFTGTEGNLKSALAGEAVQMAMSRNWLRDVIAITGCRSDQTSADVGNVDLQFDLQPTARSGAGGALTSAFIEALDGREAAPSYLELLEAIRLKLAEEGFTQVPQLASSLLVDLTSAFSML
;
A
#
# COMPACT_ATOMS: atom_id res chain seq x y z
N THR A 1 14.47 -16.17 8.97
CA THR A 1 13.44 -16.61 9.94
C THR A 1 12.49 -15.45 10.16
N ARG A 2 11.17 -15.68 10.19
CA ARG A 2 10.17 -14.63 10.45
C ARG A 2 10.50 -13.92 11.78
N ALA A 3 10.28 -12.60 11.82
CA ALA A 3 10.53 -11.79 12.99
C ALA A 3 9.70 -12.25 14.21
N SER A 4 10.28 -12.23 15.41
CA SER A 4 9.53 -12.33 16.67
C SER A 4 9.13 -10.91 17.08
N LEU A 5 7.84 -10.56 16.97
CA LEU A 5 7.40 -9.16 17.03
C LEU A 5 7.02 -8.69 18.45
N ASN A 6 8.05 -8.68 19.30
CA ASN A 6 7.99 -8.26 20.70
C ASN A 6 8.58 -6.85 20.96
N GLY A 7 8.96 -6.12 19.91
CA GLY A 7 9.54 -4.78 19.97
C GLY A 7 8.51 -3.66 19.88
N ASN A 8 8.99 -2.49 19.46
CA ASN A 8 8.18 -1.29 19.28
C ASN A 8 7.20 -1.44 18.12
N ARG A 9 6.09 -0.71 18.21
CA ARG A 9 5.06 -0.68 17.18
C ARG A 9 4.80 0.75 16.77
N ARG A 10 5.03 1.06 15.50
CA ARG A 10 4.81 2.41 14.96
C ARG A 10 4.00 2.36 13.67
N SER A 11 3.16 3.37 13.44
CA SER A 11 2.43 3.50 12.19
C SER A 11 2.44 4.91 11.60
N VAL A 12 2.45 4.98 10.27
CA VAL A 12 2.23 6.20 9.49
C VAL A 12 1.00 5.97 8.62
N LEU A 13 0.02 6.87 8.71
CA LEU A 13 -1.23 6.80 7.94
C LEU A 13 -1.40 8.10 7.15
N ILE A 14 -1.47 8.01 5.83
CA ILE A 14 -1.55 9.16 4.92
C ILE A 14 -2.81 9.05 4.07
N GLY A 15 -3.62 10.11 4.04
CA GLY A 15 -4.86 10.19 3.27
C GLY A 15 -4.97 11.54 2.59
N ILE A 16 -5.11 11.54 1.26
CA ILE A 16 -5.11 12.78 0.46
C ILE A 16 -6.34 12.82 -0.44
N ASN A 17 -7.25 13.76 -0.19
CA ASN A 17 -8.42 14.02 -1.02
C ASN A 17 -8.13 15.04 -2.13
N TYR A 18 -7.02 15.78 -2.06
CA TYR A 18 -6.68 16.88 -2.96
C TYR A 18 -7.76 17.98 -2.96
N SER A 19 -8.35 18.23 -1.79
CA SER A 19 -9.46 19.17 -1.65
C SER A 19 -9.08 20.58 -2.11
N GLY A 20 -9.90 21.17 -2.99
CA GLY A 20 -9.65 22.48 -3.57
C GLY A 20 -8.82 22.48 -4.86
N LEU A 21 -8.31 21.33 -5.32
CA LEU A 21 -7.81 21.19 -6.69
C LEU A 21 -8.98 21.05 -7.69
N SER A 22 -8.74 21.37 -8.96
CA SER A 22 -9.76 21.26 -10.01
C SER A 22 -10.13 19.80 -10.26
N SER A 23 -11.43 19.51 -10.40
CA SER A 23 -11.90 18.26 -11.01
C SER A 23 -11.20 18.02 -12.35
N PRO A 24 -10.70 16.81 -12.64
CA PRO A 24 -11.00 15.52 -12.01
C PRO A 24 -10.02 15.07 -10.89
N SER A 25 -9.16 15.94 -10.37
CA SER A 25 -8.09 15.54 -9.45
C SER A 25 -8.54 15.33 -8.01
N GLU A 26 -9.73 15.80 -7.62
CA GLU A 26 -10.25 15.67 -6.26
C GLU A 26 -10.80 14.25 -5.99
N LEU A 27 -10.41 13.66 -4.87
CA LEU A 27 -10.91 12.40 -4.31
C LEU A 27 -11.76 12.69 -3.06
N ARG A 28 -12.57 11.71 -2.64
CA ARG A 28 -13.49 11.89 -1.49
C ARG A 28 -13.36 10.84 -0.40
N GLY A 29 -12.63 9.75 -0.64
CA GLY A 29 -12.56 8.61 0.28
C GLY A 29 -11.26 8.51 1.08
N CYS A 30 -10.15 9.08 0.59
CA CYS A 30 -8.81 8.84 1.13
C CYS A 30 -8.64 9.27 2.58
N VAL A 31 -9.24 10.41 2.95
CA VAL A 31 -9.26 10.85 4.35
C VAL A 31 -10.09 9.91 5.23
N ASN A 32 -11.22 9.40 4.71
CA ASN A 32 -12.09 8.48 5.44
C ASN A 32 -11.42 7.11 5.63
N ASP A 33 -10.62 6.66 4.66
CA ASP A 33 -9.83 5.43 4.74
C ASP A 33 -8.89 5.43 5.93
N VAL A 34 -8.17 6.53 6.13
CA VAL A 34 -7.29 6.71 7.28
C VAL A 34 -8.07 6.76 8.58
N LYS A 35 -9.23 7.44 8.60
CA LYS A 35 -10.12 7.49 9.77
C LYS A 35 -10.66 6.09 10.14
N ARG A 36 -10.85 5.19 9.17
CA ARG A 36 -11.20 3.78 9.41
C ARG A 36 -9.99 2.93 9.81
N MET A 37 -8.84 3.14 9.19
CA MET A 37 -7.61 2.37 9.45
C MET A 37 -7.04 2.64 10.83
N ARG A 38 -7.09 3.89 11.31
CA ARG A 38 -6.54 4.29 12.60
C ARG A 38 -7.04 3.43 13.79
N PRO A 39 -8.35 3.30 14.05
CA PRO A 39 -8.84 2.43 15.12
C PRO A 39 -8.66 0.94 14.79
N PHE A 40 -8.52 0.56 13.51
CA PHE A 40 -8.28 -0.82 13.12
C PHE A 40 -6.86 -1.27 13.50
N VAL A 41 -5.81 -0.53 13.13
CA VAL A 41 -4.43 -0.84 13.50
C VAL A 41 -4.21 -0.74 15.01
N GLU A 42 -4.95 0.13 15.69
CA GLU A 42 -4.94 0.20 17.15
C GLU A 42 -5.43 -1.09 17.81
N ARG A 43 -6.53 -1.70 17.31
CA ARG A 43 -6.99 -3.03 17.78
C ARG A 43 -5.97 -4.14 17.51
N LEU A 44 -5.15 -3.97 16.49
CA LEU A 44 -4.05 -4.87 16.15
C LEU A 44 -2.78 -4.57 16.96
N GLY A 45 -2.86 -3.62 17.90
CA GLY A 45 -1.82 -3.33 18.87
C GLY A 45 -0.79 -2.30 18.41
N PHE A 46 -1.07 -1.48 17.39
CA PHE A 46 -0.30 -0.28 17.08
C PHE A 46 -0.85 0.91 17.87
N PRO A 47 -0.15 1.43 18.91
CA PRO A 47 -0.70 2.48 19.75
C PRO A 47 -0.97 3.77 18.96
N SER A 48 -2.08 4.45 19.26
CA SER A 48 -2.52 5.67 18.56
C SER A 48 -1.97 6.98 19.15
N ASN A 49 -0.93 6.90 20.00
CA ASN A 49 -0.29 8.04 20.65
C ASN A 49 0.82 8.67 19.79
N GLU A 50 1.22 9.91 20.11
CA GLU A 50 2.21 10.70 19.34
C GLU A 50 3.58 10.02 19.19
N GLY A 51 3.96 9.14 20.12
CA GLY A 51 5.22 8.39 20.05
C GLY A 51 5.15 7.13 19.19
N SER A 52 3.96 6.73 18.74
CA SER A 52 3.72 5.48 18.01
C SER A 52 2.90 5.65 16.74
N GLN A 53 2.33 6.82 16.48
CA GLN A 53 1.55 7.04 15.27
C GLN A 53 1.66 8.47 14.73
N MET A 54 1.95 8.58 13.44
CA MET A 54 1.81 9.82 12.67
C MET A 54 0.65 9.69 11.68
N VAL A 55 -0.16 10.74 11.57
CA VAL A 55 -1.29 10.80 10.64
C VAL A 55 -1.23 12.11 9.87
N LEU A 56 -1.29 12.02 8.54
CA LEU A 56 -1.22 13.15 7.63
C LEU A 56 -2.50 13.20 6.77
N LEU A 57 -3.28 14.26 6.90
CA LEU A 57 -4.56 14.47 6.21
C LEU A 57 -4.67 15.88 5.66
N ASP A 58 -5.26 16.03 4.47
CA ASP A 58 -5.45 17.32 3.81
C ASP A 58 -6.80 18.00 4.14
N ASP A 59 -7.62 17.41 5.01
CA ASP A 59 -8.89 17.99 5.49
C ASP A 59 -8.72 18.93 6.72
N GLY A 60 -7.48 19.15 7.15
CA GLY A 60 -7.15 19.97 8.33
C GLY A 60 -7.48 19.31 9.68
N SER A 61 -7.88 18.03 9.71
CA SER A 61 -8.16 17.32 10.97
C SER A 61 -6.90 16.84 11.71
N THR A 62 -5.72 17.00 11.10
CA THR A 62 -4.42 16.64 11.68
C THR A 62 -3.43 17.80 11.55
N PRO A 63 -2.41 17.89 12.42
CA PRO A 63 -1.45 19.01 12.38
C PRO A 63 -0.53 18.99 11.15
N LEU A 64 -0.40 17.84 10.47
CA LEU A 64 0.49 17.67 9.32
C LEU A 64 -0.33 17.45 8.06
N ALA A 65 -0.21 18.39 7.11
CA ALA A 65 -0.69 18.18 5.75
C ALA A 65 0.21 17.17 5.02
N PRO A 66 -0.32 16.36 4.09
CA PRO A 66 0.44 15.35 3.36
C PRO A 66 1.24 15.96 2.18
N THR A 67 2.10 16.92 2.50
CA THR A 67 3.08 17.49 1.56
C THR A 67 4.26 16.54 1.36
N MET A 68 5.02 16.72 0.29
CA MET A 68 6.23 15.94 0.00
C MET A 68 7.20 15.94 1.19
N ALA A 69 7.45 17.11 1.77
CA ALA A 69 8.33 17.26 2.93
C ALA A 69 7.82 16.52 4.17
N ASN A 70 6.51 16.60 4.46
CA ASN A 70 5.93 15.93 5.62
C ASN A 70 5.85 14.41 5.44
N ILE A 71 5.56 13.93 4.22
CA ILE A 71 5.57 12.49 3.90
C ILE A 71 6.98 11.93 4.08
N ARG A 72 8.00 12.59 3.54
CA ARG A 72 9.41 12.20 3.74
C ARG A 72 9.81 12.19 5.22
N GLY A 73 9.40 13.23 5.97
CA GLY A 73 9.63 13.30 7.41
C GLY A 73 8.96 12.17 8.18
N ALA A 74 7.73 11.81 7.83
CA ALA A 74 7.00 10.71 8.44
C ALA A 74 7.62 9.34 8.13
N ILE A 75 8.09 9.13 6.89
CA ILE A 75 8.84 7.91 6.52
C ILE A 75 10.13 7.81 7.34
N ALA A 76 10.90 8.91 7.41
CA ALA A 76 12.14 8.95 8.18
C ALA A 76 11.89 8.62 9.66
N TRP A 77 10.86 9.23 10.27
CA TRP A 77 10.44 8.95 11.64
C TRP A 77 10.00 7.50 11.87
N LEU A 78 9.29 6.90 10.90
CA LEU A 78 8.80 5.52 11.01
C LEU A 78 9.95 4.52 11.09
N VAL A 79 11.00 4.71 10.28
CA VAL A 79 12.15 3.80 10.23
C VAL A 79 13.26 4.17 11.23
N GLU A 80 13.19 5.35 11.85
CA GLU A 80 14.20 5.84 12.78
C GLU A 80 14.34 4.93 14.00
N GLY A 81 15.54 4.37 14.17
CA GLY A 81 15.84 3.48 15.29
C GLY A 81 15.08 2.16 15.25
N ALA A 82 14.51 1.78 14.11
CA ALA A 82 13.89 0.46 13.94
C ALA A 82 14.90 -0.65 14.28
N ALA A 83 14.45 -1.63 15.05
CA ALA A 83 15.26 -2.74 15.54
C ALA A 83 14.61 -4.09 15.21
N ALA A 84 15.37 -5.18 15.40
CA ALA A 84 14.81 -6.52 15.33
C ALA A 84 13.71 -6.69 16.39
N GLY A 85 12.56 -7.22 15.95
CA GLY A 85 11.35 -7.39 16.75
C GLY A 85 10.35 -6.24 16.67
N ASP A 86 10.72 -5.10 16.08
CA ASP A 86 9.79 -4.01 15.83
C ASP A 86 8.81 -4.36 14.70
N ALA A 87 7.57 -3.88 14.82
CA ALA A 87 6.54 -3.94 13.78
C ALA A 87 6.17 -2.52 13.33
N LEU A 88 6.26 -2.28 12.03
CA LEU A 88 5.97 -0.99 11.40
C LEU A 88 4.78 -1.14 10.46
N PHE A 89 3.93 -0.13 10.40
CA PHE A 89 2.78 -0.10 9.50
C PHE A 89 2.75 1.21 8.70
N PHE A 90 2.66 1.11 7.38
CA PHE A 90 2.56 2.27 6.49
C PHE A 90 1.29 2.14 5.64
N GLN A 91 0.42 3.14 5.71
CA GLN A 91 -0.74 3.25 4.82
C GLN A 91 -0.62 4.54 4.00
N TYR A 92 -0.91 4.41 2.71
CA TYR A 92 -1.18 5.53 1.82
C TYR A 92 -2.51 5.31 1.08
N SER A 93 -3.42 6.28 1.16
CA SER A 93 -4.60 6.38 0.29
C SER A 93 -4.58 7.74 -0.42
N GLY A 94 -4.62 7.72 -1.74
CA GLY A 94 -4.49 8.92 -2.58
C GLY A 94 -4.27 8.56 -4.05
N HIS A 95 -3.87 9.55 -4.86
CA HIS A 95 -3.47 9.28 -6.23
C HIS A 95 -2.12 8.57 -6.27
N GLY A 96 -2.01 7.65 -7.22
CA GLY A 96 -0.73 7.18 -7.73
C GLY A 96 -0.58 7.62 -9.18
N GLY A 97 0.66 7.66 -9.64
CA GLY A 97 1.04 8.17 -10.95
C GLY A 97 2.10 7.30 -11.60
N ARG A 98 2.47 7.68 -12.82
CA ARG A 98 3.55 7.03 -13.57
C ARG A 98 4.41 8.09 -14.24
N ILE A 99 5.72 8.00 -14.07
CA ILE A 99 6.70 8.88 -14.70
C ILE A 99 7.61 8.06 -15.63
N GLN A 100 7.89 8.57 -16.83
CA GLN A 100 8.90 7.99 -17.71
C GLN A 100 10.30 8.36 -17.22
N GLY A 101 11.05 7.36 -16.75
CA GLY A 101 12.47 7.44 -16.45
C GLY A 101 13.35 6.98 -17.62
N SER A 102 14.66 6.98 -17.40
CA SER A 102 15.66 6.55 -18.38
C SER A 102 15.68 5.04 -18.61
N ASP A 103 15.24 4.27 -17.62
CA ASP A 103 15.26 2.79 -17.57
C ASP A 103 13.86 2.16 -17.65
N GLY A 104 12.82 2.97 -17.80
CA GLY A 104 11.44 2.50 -17.93
C GLY A 104 10.45 3.48 -17.33
N PHE A 105 9.26 2.99 -17.04
CA PHE A 105 8.26 3.74 -16.28
C PHE A 105 8.41 3.45 -14.79
N HIS A 106 8.41 4.50 -13.98
CA HIS A 106 8.36 4.42 -12.52
C HIS A 106 6.94 4.68 -12.05
N GLU A 107 6.49 3.91 -11.06
CA GLU A 107 5.27 4.20 -10.33
C GLU A 107 5.55 5.24 -9.24
N THR A 108 4.55 6.03 -8.89
CA THR A 108 4.72 7.13 -7.94
C THR A 108 3.53 7.31 -7.03
N LEU A 109 3.75 7.82 -5.83
CA LEU A 109 2.70 8.41 -4.99
C LEU A 109 2.64 9.92 -5.23
N CYS A 110 1.44 10.51 -5.11
CA CYS A 110 1.21 11.92 -5.41
C CYS A 110 0.98 12.74 -4.11
N PRO A 111 1.98 13.45 -3.58
CA PRO A 111 1.78 14.35 -2.45
C PRO A 111 0.79 15.49 -2.77
N LEU A 112 0.30 16.17 -1.72
CA LEU A 112 -0.64 17.28 -1.88
C LEU A 112 -0.08 18.43 -2.73
N ASP A 113 1.23 18.67 -2.62
CA ASP A 113 1.99 19.72 -3.31
C ASP A 113 2.74 19.19 -4.55
N MET A 114 2.26 18.11 -5.17
CA MET A 114 2.90 17.49 -6.34
C MET A 114 3.10 18.44 -7.53
N ALA A 115 2.29 19.50 -7.64
CA ALA A 115 2.42 20.49 -8.69
C ALA A 115 3.71 21.33 -8.59
N SER A 116 4.22 21.54 -7.37
CA SER A 116 5.47 22.28 -7.13
C SER A 116 6.65 21.35 -6.78
N GLU A 117 6.41 20.26 -6.07
CA GLU A 117 7.47 19.37 -5.55
C GLU A 117 7.62 18.06 -6.33
N GLY A 118 6.74 17.80 -7.31
CA GLY A 118 6.72 16.56 -8.07
C GLY A 118 6.11 15.37 -7.30
N GLN A 119 6.30 14.17 -7.84
CA GLN A 119 5.73 12.94 -7.29
C GLN A 119 6.80 12.13 -6.53
N LEU A 120 6.38 11.34 -5.54
CA LEU A 120 7.26 10.49 -4.76
C LEU A 120 7.49 9.17 -5.51
N LEU A 121 8.72 8.92 -5.95
CA LEU A 121 9.05 7.76 -6.76
C LEU A 121 9.04 6.46 -5.95
N ASP A 122 8.71 5.34 -6.60
CA ASP A 122 8.83 3.98 -6.08
C ASP A 122 10.25 3.63 -5.58
N THR A 123 11.27 4.07 -6.30
CA THR A 123 12.69 3.93 -5.96
C THR A 123 13.02 4.71 -4.69
N GLU A 124 12.53 5.94 -4.56
CA GLU A 124 12.71 6.74 -3.34
C GLU A 124 11.97 6.12 -2.15
N LEU A 125 10.73 5.68 -2.35
CA LEU A 125 9.96 5.00 -1.31
C LEU A 125 10.69 3.74 -0.83
N PHE A 126 11.23 2.95 -1.75
CA PHE A 126 12.05 1.81 -1.42
C PHE A 126 13.31 2.19 -0.65
N GLU A 127 14.08 3.18 -1.11
CA GLU A 127 15.33 3.63 -0.50
C GLU A 127 15.13 4.21 0.92
N THR A 128 13.99 4.82 1.18
CA THR A 128 13.72 5.51 2.45
C THR A 128 12.89 4.68 3.43
N LEU A 129 11.95 3.86 2.95
CA LEU A 129 11.04 3.07 3.80
C LEU A 129 11.49 1.63 3.99
N VAL A 130 12.04 0.99 2.95
CA VAL A 130 12.39 -0.45 2.95
C VAL A 130 13.88 -0.65 3.14
N ALA A 131 14.70 0.11 2.42
CA ALA A 131 16.14 -0.03 2.38
C ALA A 131 16.87 0.23 3.72
N PRO A 132 16.31 0.96 4.71
CA PRO A 132 16.95 1.15 6.01
C PRO A 132 16.64 0.07 7.06
N LEU A 133 15.60 -0.76 6.88
CA LEU A 133 15.11 -1.65 7.94
C LEU A 133 16.14 -2.72 8.34
N PRO A 134 16.30 -3.05 9.62
CA PRO A 134 17.17 -4.15 10.03
C PRO A 134 16.51 -5.51 9.77
N SER A 135 17.33 -6.57 9.69
CA SER A 135 16.82 -7.93 9.70
C SER A 135 16.03 -8.20 10.99
N GLY A 136 14.87 -8.84 10.87
CA GLY A 136 14.00 -9.14 11.99
C GLY A 136 13.05 -7.99 12.39
N CYS A 137 13.04 -6.87 11.69
CA CYS A 137 11.95 -5.90 11.74
C CYS A 137 10.89 -6.28 10.69
N ARG A 138 9.60 -6.14 11.02
CA ARG A 138 8.50 -6.31 10.07
C ARG A 138 7.93 -4.96 9.65
N LEU A 139 7.72 -4.78 8.35
CA LEU A 139 6.95 -3.67 7.79
C LEU A 139 5.73 -4.23 7.03
N THR A 140 4.53 -3.79 7.42
CA THR A 140 3.31 -4.00 6.63
C THR A 140 2.94 -2.71 5.91
N VAL A 141 2.68 -2.80 4.60
CA VAL A 141 2.31 -1.65 3.76
C VAL A 141 0.95 -1.87 3.12
N ILE A 142 0.08 -0.86 3.18
CA ILE A 142 -1.18 -0.81 2.42
C ILE A 142 -1.14 0.40 1.48
N LEU A 143 -1.18 0.15 0.17
CA LEU A 143 -1.23 1.20 -0.86
C LEU A 143 -2.57 1.17 -1.58
N ASP A 144 -3.45 2.09 -1.22
CA ASP A 144 -4.75 2.32 -1.85
C ASP A 144 -4.62 3.45 -2.88
N SER A 145 -3.96 3.13 -4.00
CA SER A 145 -3.71 4.06 -5.09
C SER A 145 -3.60 3.33 -6.42
N CYS A 146 -4.04 3.97 -7.50
CA CYS A 146 -3.85 3.47 -8.86
C CYS A 146 -2.35 3.42 -9.20
N HIS A 147 -1.86 2.36 -9.83
CA HIS A 147 -0.44 2.20 -10.22
C HIS A 147 0.51 2.13 -9.01
N SER A 148 0.27 1.20 -8.09
CA SER A 148 1.10 0.97 -6.89
C SER A 148 1.69 -0.45 -6.78
N ALA A 149 1.56 -1.26 -7.84
CA ALA A 149 2.00 -2.65 -7.91
C ALA A 149 3.52 -2.82 -7.77
N GLY A 150 4.28 -1.88 -8.33
CA GLY A 150 5.75 -1.78 -8.32
C GLY A 150 6.30 -0.80 -7.28
N ALA A 151 5.45 -0.04 -6.58
CA ALA A 151 5.85 1.07 -5.70
C ALA A 151 6.90 0.74 -4.62
N LEU A 152 7.08 -0.53 -4.26
CA LEU A 152 8.06 -0.96 -3.26
C LEU A 152 9.18 -1.84 -3.83
N ASN A 153 9.23 -2.07 -5.14
CA ASN A 153 10.27 -2.85 -5.82
C ASN A 153 10.61 -4.20 -5.13
N LEU A 154 9.59 -4.85 -4.55
CA LEU A 154 9.77 -6.07 -3.76
C LEU A 154 9.98 -7.29 -4.67
N PRO A 155 10.83 -8.25 -4.27
CA PRO A 155 11.23 -9.36 -5.12
C PRO A 155 10.11 -10.36 -5.41
N PHE A 156 9.17 -10.57 -4.50
CA PHE A 156 8.06 -11.51 -4.66
C PHE A 156 6.74 -10.77 -4.87
N LEU A 157 6.00 -11.15 -5.91
CA LEU A 157 4.68 -10.60 -6.22
C LEU A 157 3.69 -11.73 -6.50
N PHE A 158 2.53 -11.67 -5.87
CA PHE A 158 1.37 -12.48 -6.17
C PHE A 158 0.18 -11.58 -6.51
N THR A 159 -0.43 -11.80 -7.68
CA THR A 159 -1.63 -11.08 -8.10
C THR A 159 -2.86 -11.94 -7.86
N GLY A 160 -3.79 -11.46 -7.03
CA GLY A 160 -5.04 -12.15 -6.69
C GLY A 160 -6.10 -12.06 -7.78
N THR A 161 -5.76 -12.43 -9.03
CA THR A 161 -6.78 -12.61 -10.07
C THR A 161 -7.67 -13.81 -9.72
N GLU A 162 -8.86 -13.89 -10.31
CA GLU A 162 -9.76 -15.03 -10.09
C GLU A 162 -9.10 -16.36 -10.44
N GLY A 163 -8.39 -16.43 -11.58
CA GLY A 163 -7.65 -17.61 -12.01
C GLY A 163 -6.53 -17.98 -11.04
N ASN A 164 -5.70 -17.01 -10.63
CA ASN A 164 -4.58 -17.25 -9.73
C ASN A 164 -5.03 -17.72 -8.34
N LEU A 165 -6.08 -17.09 -7.78
CA LEU A 165 -6.63 -17.49 -6.49
C LEU A 165 -7.25 -18.88 -6.55
N LYS A 166 -8.02 -19.19 -7.60
CA LYS A 166 -8.63 -20.51 -7.77
C LYS A 166 -7.57 -21.61 -7.86
N SER A 167 -6.52 -21.40 -8.64
CA SER A 167 -5.38 -22.32 -8.73
C SER A 167 -4.66 -22.47 -7.38
N ALA A 168 -4.36 -21.35 -6.70
CA ALA A 168 -3.66 -21.36 -5.42
C ALA A 168 -4.46 -22.08 -4.32
N LEU A 169 -5.77 -21.82 -4.22
CA LEU A 169 -6.67 -22.46 -3.26
C LEU A 169 -6.90 -23.95 -3.57
N ALA A 170 -6.75 -24.36 -4.83
CA ALA A 170 -6.76 -25.76 -5.24
C ALA A 170 -5.42 -26.49 -4.95
N GLY A 171 -4.42 -25.79 -4.41
CA GLY A 171 -3.11 -26.35 -4.07
C GLY A 171 -2.14 -26.44 -5.25
N GLU A 172 -2.40 -25.74 -6.36
CA GLU A 172 -1.47 -25.66 -7.48
C GLU A 172 -0.25 -24.79 -7.11
N ALA A 173 0.92 -25.15 -7.66
CA ALA A 173 2.14 -24.39 -7.42
C ALA A 173 2.02 -22.98 -8.01
N VAL A 174 1.99 -21.99 -7.14
CA VAL A 174 1.98 -20.57 -7.52
C VAL A 174 3.40 -20.12 -7.85
N GLN A 175 3.63 -19.69 -9.09
CA GLN A 175 4.89 -19.01 -9.43
C GLN A 175 4.89 -17.61 -8.82
N MET A 176 5.78 -17.38 -7.86
CA MET A 176 6.17 -16.04 -7.44
C MET A 176 7.42 -15.65 -8.24
N ALA A 177 7.39 -14.49 -8.89
CA ALA A 177 8.60 -13.92 -9.49
C ALA A 177 9.63 -13.62 -8.39
N MET A 178 10.92 -13.69 -8.70
CA MET A 178 12.01 -13.29 -7.81
C MET A 178 12.94 -12.34 -8.55
N SER A 179 13.10 -11.10 -8.05
CA SER A 179 14.06 -10.16 -8.65
C SER A 179 15.38 -10.06 -7.89
N ARG A 180 15.41 -10.26 -6.55
CA ARG A 180 16.60 -10.06 -5.70
C ARG A 180 16.55 -10.85 -4.38
N ASN A 181 17.70 -11.18 -3.77
CA ASN A 181 17.80 -11.90 -2.48
C ASN A 181 17.98 -10.94 -1.28
N TRP A 182 16.91 -10.69 -0.50
CA TRP A 182 16.84 -9.61 0.50
C TRP A 182 16.31 -10.15 1.85
N LEU A 183 17.06 -9.96 2.95
CA LEU A 183 16.72 -10.47 4.30
C LEU A 183 15.95 -9.43 5.15
N ARG A 184 14.79 -8.98 4.67
CA ARG A 184 13.88 -8.08 5.40
C ARG A 184 12.49 -8.68 5.42
N ASP A 185 11.69 -8.44 6.45
CA ASP A 185 10.32 -8.98 6.53
C ASP A 185 9.32 -7.87 6.14
N VAL A 186 9.18 -7.62 4.83
CA VAL A 186 8.26 -6.62 4.28
C VAL A 186 7.11 -7.34 3.59
N ILE A 187 5.90 -6.92 3.91
CA ILE A 187 4.67 -7.38 3.27
C ILE A 187 3.91 -6.14 2.82
N ALA A 188 3.50 -6.10 1.56
CA ALA A 188 2.70 -5.03 1.00
C ALA A 188 1.44 -5.61 0.35
N ILE A 189 0.30 -5.01 0.64
CA ILE A 189 -0.96 -5.26 -0.07
C ILE A 189 -1.31 -4.01 -0.85
N THR A 190 -1.48 -4.16 -2.15
CA THR A 190 -1.73 -3.05 -3.09
C THR A 190 -2.91 -3.38 -4.00
N GLY A 191 -3.52 -2.35 -4.58
CA GLY A 191 -4.61 -2.50 -5.55
C GLY A 191 -4.10 -2.17 -6.96
N CYS A 192 -4.04 -3.16 -7.84
CA CYS A 192 -3.69 -2.95 -9.25
C CYS A 192 -4.89 -3.23 -10.15
N ARG A 193 -4.98 -2.61 -11.32
CA ARG A 193 -6.05 -2.95 -12.26
C ARG A 193 -5.73 -4.24 -13.01
N SER A 194 -6.76 -5.03 -13.30
CA SER A 194 -6.64 -6.26 -14.09
C SER A 194 -6.27 -6.04 -15.57
N ASP A 195 -6.45 -4.83 -16.10
CA ASP A 195 -6.24 -4.45 -17.51
C ASP A 195 -4.94 -3.69 -17.76
N GLN A 196 -4.03 -3.60 -16.79
CA GLN A 196 -2.69 -3.05 -17.00
C GLN A 196 -1.81 -4.05 -17.78
N THR A 197 -2.09 -4.20 -19.08
CA THR A 197 -1.15 -4.78 -20.03
C THR A 197 -0.06 -3.74 -20.35
N SER A 198 1.22 -4.12 -20.19
CA SER A 198 2.40 -3.26 -20.41
C SER A 198 2.57 -2.67 -21.82
N ALA A 199 1.62 -2.85 -22.74
CA ALA A 199 1.77 -2.55 -24.16
C ALA A 199 1.07 -1.27 -24.64
N ASP A 200 0.09 -0.72 -23.93
CA ASP A 200 -0.73 0.37 -24.46
C ASP A 200 -0.71 1.61 -23.57
N VAL A 201 0.29 2.47 -23.73
CA VAL A 201 0.09 3.93 -23.58
C VAL A 201 0.92 4.65 -24.63
N GLY A 202 0.30 4.89 -25.78
CA GLY A 202 0.83 5.75 -26.82
C GLY A 202 0.67 7.22 -26.44
N ASN A 203 1.79 7.93 -26.43
CA ASN A 203 1.99 9.36 -26.71
C ASN A 203 0.87 10.32 -26.25
N VAL A 204 1.06 10.98 -25.09
CA VAL A 204 0.40 12.26 -24.80
C VAL A 204 1.35 13.20 -24.05
N ASP A 205 1.54 14.37 -24.64
CA ASP A 205 2.34 15.48 -24.14
C ASP A 205 1.91 15.92 -22.72
N LEU A 206 2.91 16.13 -21.86
CA LEU A 206 2.94 17.08 -20.73
C LEU A 206 1.60 17.36 -20.01
N GLN A 207 1.09 16.38 -19.28
CA GLN A 207 0.25 16.61 -18.10
C GLN A 207 0.21 15.32 -17.29
N PHE A 208 0.35 15.42 -15.97
CA PHE A 208 0.25 14.31 -15.02
C PHE A 208 -0.88 13.37 -15.45
N ASP A 209 -0.56 12.15 -15.90
CA ASP A 209 -1.49 11.19 -16.54
C ASP A 209 -2.42 10.55 -15.49
N LEU A 210 -3.17 11.41 -14.78
CA LEU A 210 -4.25 11.07 -13.87
C LEU A 210 -5.48 10.73 -14.72
N GLN A 211 -5.46 9.63 -15.48
CA GLN A 211 -6.63 9.27 -16.30
C GLN A 211 -7.81 8.88 -15.39
N PRO A 212 -8.92 9.63 -15.41
CA PRO A 212 -10.12 9.24 -14.70
C PRO A 212 -10.78 8.12 -15.52
N THR A 213 -10.90 6.93 -14.95
CA THR A 213 -11.67 5.85 -15.58
C THR A 213 -12.94 5.56 -14.78
N ALA A 214 -13.94 5.01 -15.47
CA ALA A 214 -15.37 5.23 -15.21
C ALA A 214 -15.93 4.87 -13.81
N ARG A 215 -15.15 4.25 -12.91
CA ARG A 215 -15.46 4.08 -11.47
C ARG A 215 -14.22 4.11 -10.54
N SER A 216 -13.10 4.70 -10.98
CA SER A 216 -11.90 4.90 -10.12
C SER A 216 -12.01 6.11 -9.18
N GLY A 217 -13.18 6.75 -9.10
CA GLY A 217 -13.41 8.02 -8.42
C GLY A 217 -13.63 7.94 -6.90
N ALA A 218 -13.51 6.75 -6.31
CA ALA A 218 -13.51 6.58 -4.86
C ALA A 218 -12.19 5.88 -4.47
N GLY A 219 -11.15 6.66 -4.15
CA GLY A 219 -10.03 6.11 -3.38
C GLY A 219 -10.59 5.48 -2.10
N GLY A 220 -10.10 4.30 -1.73
CA GLY A 220 -10.54 3.62 -0.50
C GLY A 220 -11.15 2.24 -0.65
N ALA A 221 -11.28 1.73 -1.87
CA ALA A 221 -11.85 0.41 -2.12
C ALA A 221 -11.00 -0.70 -1.49
N LEU A 222 -9.67 -0.63 -1.67
CA LEU A 222 -8.74 -1.62 -1.12
C LEU A 222 -8.73 -1.55 0.41
N THR A 223 -8.67 -0.35 0.99
CA THR A 223 -8.64 -0.12 2.43
C THR A 223 -9.90 -0.68 3.07
N SER A 224 -11.06 -0.36 2.50
CA SER A 224 -12.36 -0.82 2.98
C SER A 224 -12.44 -2.35 2.94
N ALA A 225 -12.08 -2.94 1.80
CA ALA A 225 -12.08 -4.39 1.61
C ALA A 225 -11.08 -5.11 2.54
N PHE A 226 -9.90 -4.53 2.76
CA PHE A 226 -8.89 -5.07 3.66
C PHE A 226 -9.37 -5.08 5.13
N ILE A 227 -9.94 -3.97 5.59
CA ILE A 227 -10.49 -3.87 6.94
C ILE A 227 -11.63 -4.89 7.11
N GLU A 228 -12.59 -4.91 6.19
CA GLU A 228 -13.75 -5.82 6.26
C GLU A 228 -13.36 -7.30 6.14
N ALA A 229 -12.30 -7.60 5.37
CA ALA A 229 -11.79 -8.96 5.27
C ALA A 229 -11.14 -9.46 6.56
N LEU A 230 -10.72 -8.59 7.47
CA LEU A 230 -10.06 -8.94 8.73
C LEU A 230 -10.94 -8.71 9.97
N ASP A 231 -11.86 -7.76 9.92
CA ASP A 231 -12.72 -7.40 11.05
C ASP A 231 -13.76 -8.49 11.32
N GLY A 232 -14.03 -8.75 12.60
CA GLY A 232 -15.07 -9.71 13.02
C GLY A 232 -14.76 -11.20 12.84
N ARG A 233 -13.52 -11.57 12.47
CA ARG A 233 -13.12 -12.99 12.40
C ARG A 233 -12.62 -13.50 13.76
N GLU A 234 -12.99 -14.74 14.11
CA GLU A 234 -12.48 -15.43 15.31
C GLU A 234 -11.01 -15.82 15.19
N ALA A 235 -10.54 -16.08 13.96
CA ALA A 235 -9.16 -16.42 13.65
C ALA A 235 -8.69 -15.64 12.42
N ALA A 236 -7.38 -15.32 12.39
CA ALA A 236 -6.78 -14.65 11.24
C ALA A 236 -6.89 -15.54 9.98
N PRO A 237 -7.35 -14.99 8.84
CA PRO A 237 -7.39 -15.73 7.58
C PRO A 237 -5.97 -16.03 7.10
N SER A 238 -5.80 -17.02 6.25
CA SER A 238 -4.59 -17.17 5.44
C SER A 238 -4.40 -15.98 4.49
N TYR A 239 -3.18 -15.82 3.94
CA TYR A 239 -2.96 -14.80 2.90
C TYR A 239 -3.89 -15.03 1.69
N LEU A 240 -4.13 -16.28 1.28
CA LEU A 240 -5.05 -16.59 0.18
C LEU A 240 -6.49 -16.19 0.50
N GLU A 241 -7.01 -16.57 1.66
CA GLU A 241 -8.38 -16.24 2.08
C GLU A 241 -8.56 -14.72 2.24
N LEU A 242 -7.53 -14.02 2.72
CA LEU A 242 -7.54 -12.56 2.80
C LEU A 242 -7.64 -11.93 1.41
N LEU A 243 -6.77 -12.34 0.48
CA LEU A 243 -6.76 -11.80 -0.89
C LEU A 243 -8.05 -12.15 -1.64
N GLU A 244 -8.60 -13.34 -1.42
CA GLU A 244 -9.89 -13.74 -1.99
C GLU A 244 -11.04 -12.88 -1.44
N ALA A 245 -11.11 -12.68 -0.12
CA ALA A 245 -12.13 -11.83 0.48
C ALA A 245 -12.05 -10.38 -0.03
N ILE A 246 -10.84 -9.83 -0.16
CA ILE A 246 -10.62 -8.51 -0.75
C ILE A 246 -11.11 -8.47 -2.20
N ARG A 247 -10.73 -9.46 -3.03
CA ARG A 247 -11.16 -9.51 -4.43
C ARG A 247 -12.68 -9.58 -4.58
N LEU A 248 -13.33 -10.45 -3.80
CA LEU A 248 -14.78 -10.62 -3.84
C LEU A 248 -15.48 -9.31 -3.50
N LYS A 249 -15.01 -8.61 -2.47
CA LYS A 249 -15.53 -7.32 -2.07
C LYS A 249 -15.34 -6.25 -3.15
N LEU A 250 -14.15 -6.15 -3.73
CA LEU A 250 -13.87 -5.23 -4.83
C LEU A 250 -14.77 -5.50 -6.04
N ALA A 251 -14.96 -6.78 -6.40
CA ALA A 251 -15.82 -7.19 -7.50
C ALA A 251 -17.31 -6.90 -7.23
N GLU A 252 -17.79 -7.14 -6.01
CA GLU A 252 -19.17 -6.85 -5.58
C GLU A 252 -19.50 -5.36 -5.69
N GLU A 253 -18.55 -4.49 -5.32
CA GLU A 253 -18.70 -3.04 -5.44
C GLU A 253 -18.44 -2.51 -6.88
N GLY A 254 -18.05 -3.41 -7.79
CA GLY A 254 -17.84 -3.10 -9.21
C GLY A 254 -16.52 -2.40 -9.52
N PHE A 255 -15.51 -2.55 -8.65
CA PHE A 255 -14.15 -2.11 -8.92
C PHE A 255 -13.44 -3.11 -9.85
N THR A 256 -12.64 -2.59 -10.78
CA THR A 256 -11.80 -3.40 -11.69
C THR A 256 -10.44 -3.76 -11.09
N GLN A 257 -10.16 -3.21 -9.90
CA GLN A 257 -8.95 -3.48 -9.13
C GLN A 257 -8.94 -4.93 -8.63
N VAL A 258 -7.74 -5.50 -8.63
CA VAL A 258 -7.42 -6.80 -8.03
C VAL A 258 -6.37 -6.59 -6.94
N PRO A 259 -6.48 -7.30 -5.81
CA PRO A 259 -5.49 -7.20 -4.76
C PRO A 259 -4.20 -7.88 -5.19
N GLN A 260 -3.08 -7.28 -4.82
CA GLN A 260 -1.76 -7.84 -4.99
C GLN A 260 -1.06 -7.93 -3.65
N LEU A 261 -0.31 -9.00 -3.46
CA LEU A 261 0.58 -9.20 -2.34
C LEU A 261 2.01 -9.15 -2.83
N ALA A 262 2.78 -8.19 -2.37
CA ALA A 262 4.22 -8.11 -2.61
C ALA A 262 4.98 -8.38 -1.30
N SER A 263 6.10 -9.09 -1.37
CA SER A 263 6.92 -9.37 -0.19
C SER A 263 8.41 -9.43 -0.51
N SER A 264 9.24 -9.14 0.48
CA SER A 264 10.70 -9.33 0.41
C SER A 264 11.16 -10.75 0.73
N LEU A 265 10.32 -11.57 1.36
CA LEU A 265 10.60 -12.97 1.64
C LEU A 265 9.58 -13.85 0.94
N LEU A 266 9.95 -15.10 0.67
CA LEU A 266 8.98 -16.09 0.23
C LEU A 266 7.97 -16.33 1.37
N VAL A 267 6.70 -16.07 1.10
CA VAL A 267 5.60 -16.24 2.05
C VAL A 267 4.81 -17.48 1.66
N ASP A 268 4.58 -18.38 2.63
CA ASP A 268 3.57 -19.42 2.49
C ASP A 268 2.18 -18.77 2.51
N LEU A 269 1.53 -18.71 1.34
CA LEU A 269 0.25 -18.04 1.19
C LEU A 269 -0.89 -18.77 1.94
N THR A 270 -0.70 -20.04 2.30
CA THR A 270 -1.65 -20.81 3.11
C THR A 270 -1.51 -20.56 4.61
N SER A 271 -0.40 -19.95 5.03
CA SER A 271 -0.20 -19.56 6.43
C SER A 271 -1.10 -18.40 6.83
N ALA A 272 -1.47 -18.30 8.10
CA ALA A 272 -2.24 -17.19 8.64
C ALA A 272 -1.55 -15.84 8.33
N PHE A 273 -2.34 -14.88 7.83
CA PHE A 273 -1.92 -13.50 7.67
C PHE A 273 -1.62 -12.90 9.05
N SER A 274 -0.48 -12.21 9.16
CA SER A 274 -0.13 -11.54 10.41
C SER A 274 0.68 -10.27 10.16
N MET A 275 0.17 -9.18 10.71
CA MET A 275 0.92 -7.92 10.86
C MET A 275 1.91 -8.00 12.04
N LEU A 276 1.79 -9.04 12.87
CA LEU A 276 2.56 -9.33 14.09
C LEU A 276 3.25 -10.72 14.08
#